data_AF-A0A2N1VE65-F1
#
_entry.id   AF-A0A2N1VE65-F1
#
_cell.length_a   1.000
_cell.length_b   1.000
_cell.length_c   1.000
_cell.angle_alpha   90.00
_cell.angle_beta   90.00
_cell.angle_gamma   90.00
#
_symmetry.space_group_name_H-M   'P 1'
#
loop_
_entity.id
_entity.type
_entity.pdbx_description
1 polymer ?
#
loop_
_entity_poly.entity_id
_entity_poly.type
_entity_poly.pdbx_seq_one_letter_code
_entity_poly.pdbx_strand_id
1 'polypeptide(L)'
;MRKLRQIFFFMFLITGIAVAQISSPAIGASFHLGDIQGNSASVASTGATFFFDFYPWFENDVSFRAGFTYSQKVEKFLPENRTGRYYPFIKFFSLKGFIRQDISFPVYLEEGAGIIYLNDRTFSDTNLWEVGVGFNFLCGYDFRKIGSRGTTIGLGIDYGVTFTNSTANYFLFYAQVQYHF
;
A
#
# COMPACT_ATOMS: atom_id res chain seq x y z
N MET A 1 -10.57 -14.86 -29.02
CA MET A 1 -9.37 -14.06 -29.36
C MET A 1 -9.66 -12.62 -29.77
N ARG A 2 -10.72 -12.32 -30.56
CA ARG A 2 -11.07 -10.94 -30.98
C ARG A 2 -11.33 -9.96 -29.81
N LYS A 3 -12.08 -10.38 -28.79
CA LYS A 3 -12.35 -9.59 -27.57
C LYS A 3 -11.08 -9.27 -26.77
N LEU A 4 -10.14 -10.22 -26.69
CA LEU A 4 -8.87 -10.04 -25.98
C LEU A 4 -7.99 -8.97 -26.67
N ARG A 5 -7.89 -9.02 -28.01
CA ARG A 5 -7.17 -7.98 -28.78
C ARG A 5 -7.78 -6.59 -28.61
N GLN A 6 -9.11 -6.50 -28.56
CA GLN A 6 -9.80 -5.22 -28.32
C GLN A 6 -9.49 -4.67 -26.93
N ILE A 7 -9.48 -5.52 -25.90
CA ILE A 7 -9.10 -5.11 -24.53
C ILE A 7 -7.66 -4.60 -24.48
N PHE A 8 -6.71 -5.33 -25.09
CA PHE A 8 -5.31 -4.87 -25.15
C PHE A 8 -5.15 -3.56 -25.91
N PHE A 9 -5.85 -3.38 -27.02
CA PHE A 9 -5.83 -2.14 -27.79
C PHE A 9 -6.42 -0.96 -27.00
N PHE A 10 -7.53 -1.18 -26.28
CA PHE A 10 -8.10 -0.17 -25.39
C PHE A 10 -7.17 0.15 -24.22
N MET A 11 -6.54 -0.84 -23.59
CA MET A 11 -5.54 -0.60 -22.54
C MET A 11 -4.38 0.24 -23.07
N PHE A 12 -3.87 -0.06 -24.28
CA PHE A 12 -2.78 0.70 -24.90
C PHE A 12 -3.16 2.17 -25.17
N LEU A 13 -4.36 2.42 -25.70
CA LEU A 13 -4.84 3.79 -25.92
C LEU A 13 -5.01 4.57 -24.62
N ILE A 14 -5.51 3.93 -23.56
CA ILE A 14 -5.66 4.54 -22.24
C ILE A 14 -4.28 4.86 -21.63
N THR A 15 -3.28 4.00 -21.83
CA THR A 15 -1.93 4.27 -21.33
C THR A 15 -1.29 5.51 -21.96
N GLY A 16 -1.54 5.79 -23.25
CA GLY A 16 -0.99 6.97 -23.91
C GLY A 16 -1.50 8.30 -23.34
N ILE A 17 -2.79 8.34 -22.96
CA ILE A 17 -3.41 9.54 -22.36
C ILE A 17 -3.01 9.68 -20.89
N ALA A 18 -2.94 8.58 -20.14
CA ALA A 18 -2.59 8.58 -18.72
C ALA A 18 -1.13 9.02 -18.48
N VAL A 19 -0.19 8.62 -19.34
CA VAL A 19 1.24 8.98 -19.19
C VAL A 19 1.49 10.48 -19.41
N ALA A 20 0.66 11.17 -20.19
CA ALA A 20 0.79 12.61 -20.40
C ALA A 20 0.34 13.47 -19.20
N GLN A 21 -0.37 12.87 -18.24
CA GLN A 21 -0.99 13.58 -17.11
C GLN A 21 -0.31 13.33 -15.76
N ILE A 22 0.76 12.53 -15.74
CA ILE A 22 1.49 12.13 -14.53
C ILE A 22 2.92 12.67 -14.62
N SER A 23 3.33 13.46 -13.62
CA SER A 23 4.72 13.88 -13.44
C SER A 23 5.41 13.05 -12.35
N SER A 24 6.71 12.84 -12.51
CA SER A 24 7.60 12.16 -11.56
C SER A 24 7.07 10.82 -11.01
N PRO A 25 6.74 9.84 -11.88
CA PRO A 25 6.26 8.55 -11.42
C PRO A 25 7.33 7.83 -10.59
N ALA A 26 6.87 7.05 -9.62
CA ALA A 26 7.74 6.16 -8.87
C ALA A 26 7.03 4.84 -8.57
N ILE A 27 7.79 3.77 -8.42
CA ILE A 27 7.29 2.46 -7.99
C ILE A 27 8.01 2.05 -6.73
N GLY A 28 7.34 1.30 -5.88
CA GLY A 28 8.00 0.72 -4.73
C GLY A 28 7.27 -0.47 -4.16
N ALA A 29 7.94 -1.06 -3.18
CA ALA A 29 7.43 -2.17 -2.42
C ALA A 29 7.83 -2.02 -0.95
N SER A 30 7.03 -2.59 -0.07
CA SER A 30 7.38 -2.70 1.34
C SER A 30 7.07 -4.09 1.89
N PHE A 31 7.81 -4.47 2.92
CA PHE A 31 7.51 -5.62 3.77
C PHE A 31 7.08 -5.11 5.14
N HIS A 32 6.12 -5.79 5.75
CA HIS A 32 5.55 -5.33 7.01
C HIS A 32 5.29 -6.43 8.01
N LEU A 33 5.24 -6.00 9.26
CA LEU A 33 4.88 -6.75 10.45
C LEU A 33 3.91 -5.89 11.26
N GLY A 34 2.93 -6.50 11.90
CA GLY A 34 2.02 -5.75 12.74
C GLY A 34 0.76 -6.54 13.03
N ASP A 35 -0.35 -5.86 13.21
CA ASP A 35 -1.59 -6.45 13.67
C ASP A 35 -2.72 -6.22 12.68
N ILE A 36 -3.57 -7.24 12.54
CA ILE A 36 -4.81 -7.16 11.76
C ILE A 36 -5.97 -7.57 12.64
N GLN A 37 -7.09 -6.87 12.49
CA GLN A 37 -8.26 -7.07 13.31
C GLN A 37 -9.52 -6.89 12.46
N GLY A 38 -10.55 -7.68 12.74
CA GLY A 38 -11.91 -7.52 12.22
C GLY A 38 -12.87 -7.24 13.37
N ASN A 39 -13.98 -7.97 13.40
CA ASN A 39 -14.83 -8.11 14.60
C ASN A 39 -14.24 -9.09 15.65
N SER A 40 -13.00 -9.54 15.43
CA SER A 40 -12.22 -10.45 16.29
C SER A 40 -11.24 -9.72 17.21
N ALA A 41 -10.62 -10.49 18.10
CA ALA A 41 -9.34 -10.11 18.70
C ALA A 41 -8.26 -9.92 17.62
N SER A 42 -7.39 -8.95 17.86
CA SER A 42 -6.22 -8.68 17.03
C SER A 42 -5.31 -9.90 16.89
N VAL A 43 -4.75 -10.11 15.70
CA VAL A 43 -3.75 -11.14 15.44
C VAL A 43 -2.50 -10.55 14.78
N ALA A 44 -1.34 -11.04 15.23
CA ALA A 44 -0.07 -10.69 14.62
C ALA A 44 -0.01 -11.18 13.16
N SER A 45 0.50 -10.33 12.29
CA SER A 45 0.46 -10.45 10.85
C SER A 45 1.76 -9.99 10.20
N THR A 46 2.01 -10.51 9.00
CA THR A 46 3.10 -10.09 8.14
C THR A 46 2.67 -10.12 6.69
N GLY A 47 3.32 -9.33 5.86
CA GLY A 47 3.15 -9.41 4.42
C GLY A 47 3.90 -8.33 3.67
N ALA A 48 3.32 -7.92 2.55
CA ALA A 48 3.94 -6.97 1.66
C ALA A 48 2.92 -6.01 1.04
N THR A 49 3.45 -4.90 0.54
CA THR A 49 2.71 -3.90 -0.22
C THR A 49 3.47 -3.59 -1.50
N PHE A 50 2.74 -3.46 -2.61
CA PHE A 50 3.25 -2.91 -3.86
C PHE A 50 2.51 -1.62 -4.15
N PHE A 51 3.22 -0.59 -4.59
CA PHE A 51 2.62 0.72 -4.82
C PHE A 51 3.25 1.48 -5.97
N PHE A 52 2.49 2.44 -6.48
CA PHE A 52 2.85 3.37 -7.53
C PHE A 52 2.51 4.78 -7.08
N ASP A 53 3.49 5.67 -7.20
CA ASP A 53 3.41 7.08 -6.84
C ASP A 53 3.37 7.94 -8.08
N PHE A 54 2.57 8.99 -8.02
CA PHE A 54 2.44 9.96 -9.08
C PHE A 54 2.01 11.31 -8.55
N TYR A 55 2.42 12.38 -9.23
CA TYR A 55 1.83 13.70 -9.07
C TYR A 55 0.77 13.89 -10.16
N PRO A 56 -0.49 14.22 -9.80
CA PRO A 56 -1.51 14.51 -10.79
C PRO A 56 -1.27 15.89 -11.42
N TRP A 57 -1.74 16.10 -12.65
CA TRP A 57 -1.58 17.34 -13.41
C TRP A 57 -2.03 18.65 -12.71
N PHE A 58 -2.80 18.58 -11.62
CA PHE A 58 -3.31 19.74 -10.89
C PHE A 58 -2.61 20.00 -9.55
N GLU A 59 -1.67 19.15 -9.13
CA GLU A 59 -1.01 19.23 -7.82
C GLU A 59 0.47 18.82 -7.92
N ASN A 60 1.35 19.61 -7.31
CA ASN A 60 2.80 19.40 -7.36
C ASN A 60 3.43 19.17 -5.98
N ASP A 61 2.70 19.46 -4.91
CA ASP A 61 3.21 19.36 -3.54
C ASP A 61 2.74 18.07 -2.84
N VAL A 62 1.62 17.50 -3.30
CA VAL A 62 1.06 16.25 -2.77
C VAL A 62 1.18 15.15 -3.83
N SER A 63 1.94 14.09 -3.51
CA SER A 63 1.97 12.89 -4.33
C SER A 63 0.80 11.98 -4.00
N PHE A 64 0.29 11.26 -4.98
CA PHE A 64 -0.73 10.23 -4.80
C PHE A 64 -0.08 8.86 -4.95
N ARG A 65 -0.38 7.96 -4.01
CA ARG A 65 0.10 6.59 -3.98
C ARG A 65 -1.07 5.64 -4.09
N ALA A 66 -1.12 4.89 -5.18
CA ALA A 66 -2.01 3.75 -5.34
C ALA A 66 -1.27 2.48 -4.92
N GLY A 67 -1.81 1.75 -3.96
CA GLY A 67 -1.13 0.58 -3.37
C GLY A 67 -2.04 -0.62 -3.20
N PHE A 68 -1.46 -1.81 -3.32
CA PHE A 68 -2.08 -3.08 -2.93
C PHE A 68 -1.29 -3.70 -1.80
N THR A 69 -1.97 -3.99 -0.69
CA THR A 69 -1.39 -4.62 0.50
C THR A 69 -2.02 -5.97 0.75
N TYR A 70 -1.19 -6.94 1.11
CA TYR A 70 -1.61 -8.23 1.63
C TYR A 70 -0.95 -8.46 2.98
N SER A 71 -1.75 -8.76 4.01
CA SER A 71 -1.26 -9.07 5.36
C SER A 71 -1.90 -10.36 5.87
N GLN A 72 -1.10 -11.24 6.45
CA GLN A 72 -1.49 -12.59 6.78
C GLN A 72 -0.90 -12.99 8.14
N LYS A 73 -1.67 -13.73 8.93
CA LYS A 73 -1.26 -14.24 10.23
C LYS A 73 0.14 -14.89 10.21
N VAL A 74 1.04 -14.46 11.10
CA VAL A 74 2.47 -14.82 11.13
C VAL A 74 2.69 -16.34 11.23
N GLU A 75 1.87 -17.03 12.02
CA GLU A 75 1.98 -18.47 12.27
C GLU A 75 1.83 -19.30 10.99
N LYS A 76 1.26 -18.74 9.92
CA LYS A 76 1.26 -19.38 8.60
C LYS A 76 2.67 -19.63 8.07
N PHE A 77 3.67 -18.87 8.51
CA PHE A 77 5.07 -19.02 8.09
C PHE A 77 5.91 -19.85 9.07
N LEU A 78 5.37 -20.19 10.24
CA LEU A 78 6.06 -21.02 11.21
C LEU A 78 5.86 -22.52 10.91
N PRO A 79 6.89 -23.36 11.13
CA PRO A 79 6.78 -24.80 10.98
C PRO A 79 6.00 -25.40 12.16
N GLU A 80 4.67 -25.41 12.06
CA GLU A 80 3.76 -26.10 13.00
C GLU A 80 2.79 -27.03 12.25
N ASN A 81 2.09 -27.91 12.97
CA ASN A 81 1.10 -28.81 12.38
C ASN A 81 -0.07 -28.00 11.78
N ARG A 82 -0.10 -27.90 10.45
CA ARG A 82 -1.01 -27.03 9.68
C ARG A 82 -2.41 -27.62 9.46
N THR A 83 -2.64 -28.87 9.87
CA THR A 83 -3.84 -29.63 9.53
C THR A 83 -5.09 -29.00 10.16
N GLY A 84 -6.07 -28.58 9.35
CA GLY A 84 -7.33 -28.01 9.81
C GLY A 84 -7.27 -26.57 10.34
N ARG A 85 -6.15 -25.86 10.21
CA ARG A 85 -6.01 -24.48 10.71
C ARG A 85 -6.39 -23.44 9.65
N TYR A 86 -7.24 -22.50 10.05
CA TYR A 86 -7.51 -21.28 9.30
C TYR A 86 -6.48 -20.21 9.68
N TYR A 87 -5.89 -19.54 8.69
CA TYR A 87 -4.98 -18.43 8.90
C TYR A 87 -5.64 -17.12 8.44
N PRO A 88 -6.08 -16.27 9.38
CA PRO A 88 -6.60 -14.94 9.12
C PRO A 88 -5.72 -14.12 8.18
N PHE A 89 -6.33 -13.38 7.28
CA PHE A 89 -5.64 -12.38 6.45
C PHE A 89 -6.53 -11.18 6.17
N ILE A 90 -5.91 -10.10 5.74
CA ILE A 90 -6.58 -8.98 5.08
C ILE A 90 -5.85 -8.66 3.79
N LYS A 91 -6.58 -8.09 2.84
CA LYS A 91 -5.99 -7.50 1.66
C LYS A 91 -6.73 -6.22 1.33
N PHE A 92 -6.02 -5.21 0.85
CA PHE A 92 -6.67 -3.95 0.56
C PHE A 92 -6.00 -3.22 -0.59
N PHE A 93 -6.82 -2.47 -1.32
CA PHE A 93 -6.37 -1.42 -2.21
C PHE A 93 -6.38 -0.11 -1.45
N SER A 94 -5.43 0.76 -1.73
CA SER A 94 -5.31 2.07 -1.11
C SER A 94 -5.06 3.13 -2.17
N LEU A 95 -5.64 4.30 -1.94
CA LEU A 95 -5.31 5.53 -2.66
C LEU A 95 -5.12 6.62 -1.60
N LYS A 96 -3.87 7.01 -1.39
CA LYS A 96 -3.46 7.95 -0.34
C LYS A 96 -2.73 9.14 -0.96
N GLY A 97 -2.99 10.33 -0.45
CA GLY A 97 -2.16 11.51 -0.69
C GLY A 97 -1.01 11.53 0.30
N PHE A 98 0.15 12.00 -0.14
CA PHE A 98 1.41 11.96 0.58
C PHE A 98 2.10 13.32 0.50
N ILE A 99 2.52 13.82 1.65
CA ILE A 99 3.32 15.03 1.79
C ILE A 99 4.70 14.62 2.27
N ARG A 100 5.72 15.08 1.56
CA ARG A 100 7.11 14.86 1.91
C ARG A 100 7.73 16.13 2.48
N GLN A 101 8.47 15.98 3.57
CA GLN A 101 9.25 17.05 4.19
C GLN A 101 10.72 16.64 4.29
N ASP A 102 11.59 17.34 3.56
CA ASP A 102 13.03 17.13 3.65
C ASP A 102 13.57 17.83 4.91
N ILE A 103 14.04 17.06 5.90
CA ILE A 103 14.63 17.64 7.13
C ILE A 103 16.03 18.16 6.82
N SER A 104 16.88 17.26 6.34
CA SER A 104 18.27 17.54 6.00
C SER A 104 18.73 16.44 5.06
N PHE A 105 19.20 16.79 3.86
CA PHE A 105 19.69 15.78 2.94
C PHE A 105 20.76 14.90 3.63
N PRO A 106 20.62 13.56 3.63
CA PRO A 106 19.71 12.71 2.82
C PRO A 106 18.41 12.24 3.51
N VAL A 107 18.06 12.76 4.68
CA VAL A 107 16.91 12.31 5.49
C VAL A 107 15.64 13.10 5.17
N TYR A 108 14.52 12.40 5.04
CA TYR A 108 13.20 12.98 4.83
C TYR A 108 12.14 12.31 5.70
N LEU A 109 11.04 13.02 5.93
CA LEU A 109 9.80 12.49 6.47
C LEU A 109 8.72 12.49 5.39
N GLU A 110 7.82 11.53 5.50
CA GLU A 110 6.66 11.41 4.63
C GLU A 110 5.43 11.08 5.47
N GLU A 111 4.35 11.83 5.24
CA GLU A 111 3.06 11.66 5.92
C GLU A 111 2.01 11.41 4.86
N GLY A 112 1.11 10.47 5.09
CA GLY A 112 0.08 10.12 4.13
C GLY A 112 -1.27 9.85 4.75
N ALA A 113 -2.33 10.19 4.02
CA ALA A 113 -3.69 9.87 4.41
C ALA A 113 -4.55 9.62 3.17
N GLY A 114 -5.56 8.76 3.29
CA GLY A 114 -6.52 8.59 2.22
C GLY A 114 -7.44 7.40 2.42
N ILE A 115 -7.98 6.91 1.31
CA ILE A 115 -9.01 5.89 1.30
C ILE A 115 -8.40 4.50 1.16
N ILE A 116 -9.05 3.53 1.78
CA ILE A 116 -8.77 2.11 1.62
C ILE A 116 -10.03 1.35 1.24
N TYR A 117 -9.87 0.33 0.41
CA TYR A 117 -10.89 -0.66 0.11
C TYR A 117 -10.35 -2.03 0.55
N LEU A 118 -10.82 -2.48 1.71
CA LEU A 118 -10.25 -3.59 2.46
C LEU A 118 -11.18 -4.80 2.42
N ASN A 119 -10.58 -5.97 2.22
CA ASN A 119 -11.25 -7.25 2.35
C ASN A 119 -10.91 -7.88 3.70
N ASP A 120 -11.91 -7.97 4.58
CA ASP A 120 -11.80 -8.67 5.85
C ASP A 120 -11.98 -10.18 5.65
N ARG A 121 -10.93 -10.92 6.02
CA ARG A 121 -10.83 -12.38 6.07
C ARG A 121 -10.20 -12.80 7.40
N THR A 122 -10.56 -12.11 8.48
CA THR A 122 -10.05 -12.39 9.83
C THR A 122 -10.68 -13.64 10.45
N PHE A 123 -11.83 -14.10 9.92
CA PHE A 123 -12.45 -15.39 10.22
C PHE A 123 -12.78 -16.19 8.96
N SER A 124 -12.93 -17.51 9.10
CA SER A 124 -13.18 -18.44 7.99
C SER A 124 -14.50 -18.20 7.27
N ASP A 125 -15.51 -17.70 7.99
CA ASP A 125 -16.84 -17.36 7.48
C ASP A 125 -16.96 -15.89 7.04
N THR A 126 -15.99 -15.05 7.40
CA THR A 126 -15.99 -13.62 7.06
C THR A 126 -15.30 -13.41 5.71
N ASN A 127 -15.99 -12.72 4.80
CA ASN A 127 -15.45 -12.31 3.51
C ASN A 127 -16.16 -11.03 3.06
N LEU A 128 -15.81 -9.92 3.67
CA LEU A 128 -16.48 -8.65 3.44
C LEU A 128 -15.51 -7.66 2.82
N TRP A 129 -16.01 -6.87 1.88
CA TRP A 129 -15.27 -5.74 1.32
C TRP A 129 -15.82 -4.45 1.87
N GLU A 130 -14.92 -3.55 2.23
CA GLU A 130 -15.24 -2.43 3.08
C GLU A 130 -14.43 -1.20 2.71
N VAL A 131 -15.05 -0.04 2.87
CA VAL A 131 -14.38 1.23 2.67
C VAL A 131 -13.94 1.77 4.02
N GLY A 132 -12.74 2.33 4.04
CA GLY A 132 -12.14 2.90 5.22
C GLY A 132 -11.20 4.03 4.89
N VAL A 133 -10.50 4.48 5.93
CA VAL A 133 -9.40 5.44 5.82
C VAL A 133 -8.10 4.79 6.30
N GLY A 134 -6.99 5.23 5.73
CA GLY A 134 -5.66 4.82 6.16
C GLY A 134 -4.73 6.02 6.30
N PHE A 135 -3.85 5.94 7.28
CA PHE A 135 -2.86 6.94 7.67
C PHE A 135 -1.49 6.32 7.68
N ASN A 136 -0.51 7.08 7.22
CA ASN A 136 0.84 6.62 7.03
C ASN A 136 1.84 7.66 7.54
N PHE A 137 2.93 7.17 8.15
CA PHE A 137 4.06 7.99 8.53
C PHE A 137 5.35 7.23 8.25
N LEU A 138 6.34 7.88 7.63
CA LEU A 138 7.61 7.30 7.26
C LEU A 138 8.77 8.25 7.53
N CYS A 139 9.87 7.67 8.02
CA CYS A 139 11.18 8.29 8.02
C CYS A 139 12.07 7.55 7.01
N GLY A 140 12.64 8.31 6.08
CA GLY A 140 13.36 7.76 4.94
C GLY A 140 14.73 8.38 4.70
N TYR A 141 15.51 7.66 3.91
CA TYR A 141 16.82 8.05 3.41
C TYR A 141 16.77 8.12 1.88
N ASP A 142 17.13 9.27 1.32
CA ASP A 142 17.14 9.54 -0.10
C ASP A 142 18.55 9.45 -0.69
N PHE A 143 18.76 8.52 -1.62
CA PHE A 143 20.06 8.34 -2.27
C PHE A 143 20.26 9.27 -3.49
N ARG A 144 19.28 10.10 -3.84
CA ARG A 144 19.31 10.99 -5.01
C ARG A 144 20.06 12.28 -4.68
N LYS A 145 21.39 12.27 -4.83
CA LYS A 145 22.25 13.44 -4.58
C LYS A 145 22.01 14.60 -5.54
N ILE A 146 21.84 14.31 -6.84
CA ILE A 146 21.72 15.32 -7.91
C ILE A 146 20.80 14.73 -8.99
N GLY A 147 19.51 15.10 -8.97
CA GLY A 147 18.51 14.67 -9.94
C GLY A 147 17.25 14.08 -9.31
N SER A 148 16.18 13.97 -10.10
CA SER A 148 14.88 13.44 -9.65
C SER A 148 14.83 11.91 -9.58
N ARG A 149 15.80 11.23 -10.22
CA ARG A 149 15.83 9.78 -10.43
C ARG A 149 16.69 9.05 -9.40
N GLY A 150 16.21 7.91 -8.94
CA GLY A 150 16.98 7.01 -8.08
C GLY A 150 16.16 6.39 -6.96
N THR A 151 16.85 5.77 -6.01
CA THR A 151 16.23 4.96 -4.96
C THR A 151 16.10 5.74 -3.66
N THR A 152 15.00 5.51 -2.95
CA THR A 152 14.82 5.87 -1.55
C THR A 152 14.49 4.61 -0.75
N ILE A 153 14.84 4.62 0.53
CA ILE A 153 14.43 3.60 1.49
C ILE A 153 13.81 4.26 2.71
N GLY A 154 12.99 3.54 3.46
CA GLY A 154 12.43 4.09 4.69
C GLY A 154 11.81 3.05 5.60
N LEU A 155 11.58 3.47 6.83
CA LEU A 155 10.83 2.73 7.84
C LEU A 155 9.62 3.56 8.23
N GLY A 156 8.47 2.92 8.36
CA GLY A 156 7.23 3.64 8.64
C GLY A 156 6.19 2.81 9.36
N ILE A 157 5.09 3.49 9.66
CA ILE A 157 3.88 2.92 10.23
C ILE A 157 2.69 3.19 9.29
N ASP A 158 1.82 2.20 9.15
CA ASP A 158 0.58 2.31 8.38
C ASP A 158 -0.58 1.81 9.25
N TYR A 159 -1.55 2.68 9.47
CA TYR A 159 -2.75 2.40 10.25
C TYR A 159 -3.98 2.58 9.38
N GLY A 160 -4.95 1.68 9.44
CA GLY A 160 -6.20 1.85 8.72
C GLY A 160 -7.37 1.24 9.45
N VAL A 161 -8.55 1.80 9.20
CA VAL A 161 -9.81 1.40 9.82
C VAL A 161 -10.96 1.54 8.82
N THR A 162 -11.85 0.55 8.80
CA THR A 162 -13.08 0.52 8.00
C THR A 162 -14.31 0.87 8.84
N PHE A 163 -15.38 1.32 8.18
CA PHE A 163 -16.56 1.85 8.87
C PHE A 163 -17.90 1.26 8.40
N THR A 164 -17.91 0.31 7.46
CA THR A 164 -19.13 -0.07 6.75
C THR A 164 -19.91 -1.23 7.40
N ASN A 165 -19.34 -2.43 7.46
CA ASN A 165 -19.99 -3.68 7.85
C ASN A 165 -19.28 -4.34 9.04
N SER A 166 -17.94 -4.28 9.05
CA SER A 166 -17.07 -4.70 10.14
C SER A 166 -16.16 -3.53 10.50
N THR A 167 -15.68 -3.49 11.74
CA THR A 167 -14.68 -2.49 12.17
C THR A 167 -13.28 -3.05 11.96
N ALA A 168 -13.03 -3.56 10.74
CA ALA A 168 -11.74 -4.10 10.39
C ALA A 168 -10.68 -3.00 10.39
N ASN A 169 -9.56 -3.30 11.02
CA ASN A 169 -8.45 -2.38 11.15
C ASN A 169 -7.13 -3.11 11.05
N TYR A 170 -6.08 -2.34 10.78
CA TYR A 170 -4.71 -2.83 10.78
C TYR A 170 -3.77 -1.78 11.35
N PHE A 171 -2.67 -2.26 11.91
CA PHE A 171 -1.55 -1.44 12.34
C PHE A 171 -0.26 -2.13 11.94
N LEU A 172 0.48 -1.56 10.99
CA LEU A 172 1.61 -2.20 10.33
C LEU A 172 2.86 -1.35 10.50
N PHE A 173 3.95 -1.95 10.95
CA PHE A 173 5.31 -1.43 10.81
C PHE A 173 5.89 -1.96 9.50
N TYR A 174 6.48 -1.10 8.68
CA TYR A 174 6.97 -1.51 7.37
C TYR A 174 8.35 -0.93 7.05
N ALA A 175 9.09 -1.70 6.25
CA ALA A 175 10.32 -1.28 5.59
C ALA A 175 10.05 -1.17 4.09
N GLN A 176 10.35 -0.01 3.52
CA GLN A 176 10.01 0.34 2.13
C GLN A 176 11.27 0.59 1.31
N VAL A 177 11.20 0.20 0.04
CA VAL A 177 12.11 0.63 -1.01
C VAL A 177 11.28 1.22 -2.14
N GLN A 178 11.73 2.36 -2.67
CA GLN A 178 11.06 3.06 -3.76
C GLN A 178 12.08 3.54 -4.79
N TYR A 179 11.70 3.48 -6.06
CA TYR A 179 12.49 3.95 -7.19
C TYR A 179 11.73 5.02 -7.96
N HIS A 180 12.35 6.17 -8.14
CA HIS A 180 11.83 7.32 -8.87
C HIS A 180 12.42 7.38 -10.29
N PHE A 181 11.55 7.56 -11.29
CA PHE A 181 11.89 7.61 -12.72
C PHE A 181 12.16 9.02 -13.23
#